data_AF-A0A2V9KGG5-F1
#
_entry.id   AF-A0A2V9KGG5-F1
#
_cell.length_a   1.000
_cell.length_b   1.000
_cell.length_c   1.000
_cell.angle_alpha   90.00
_cell.angle_beta   90.00
_cell.angle_gamma   90.00
#
_symmetry.space_group_name_H-M   'P 1'
#
loop_
_entity.id
_entity.type
_entity.pdbx_description
1 polymer ?
#
loop_
_entity_poly.entity_id
_entity_poly.type
_entity_poly.pdbx_seq_one_letter_code
_entity_poly.pdbx_strand_id
1 'polypeptide(L)'
;MRRRDLLVSVAGLSPALAAARAAVAGPRETSRASQPVPGVLDIGGTKQLFLDEQLLAGTRRISRLTGRPDKYARNPILVADRPWEIEKGENFEGVQISGQAVIYDAEERLFKMWYNPWANGVRPWCYAVSRDGYRWEKPALGVYSFRGSRENNIMGAWSDVKFFNVFKDPHDQDPARRYKAMGESEGKSPQTSGTAVAFSPDGIHWTPHPDNPVVRKGRDVADCPTFLGWDGRIGKYVYYPRPGHSLAPEIDGKGLETPHDRMNPNATHLRSIGYSTSDDFVRWSPTELMLAPDPSDRVDAQYYQMTAAQEGDLYIGFMHMYHSHDKTFEIYLLTSRDGFHWSLDRPGSSFLQ
;
A
#
# COMPACT_ATOMS: atom_id res chain seq x y z
N MET A 1 -16.52 6.46 -29.37
CA MET A 1 -15.86 7.05 -28.18
C MET A 1 -15.00 5.98 -27.55
N ARG A 2 -13.66 6.08 -27.66
CA ARG A 2 -12.71 5.01 -27.26
C ARG A 2 -12.03 5.39 -25.94
N ARG A 3 -11.99 4.44 -24.98
CA ARG A 3 -11.35 4.51 -23.65
C ARG A 3 -9.82 4.52 -23.76
N ARG A 4 -9.18 5.67 -23.98
CA ARG A 4 -7.70 5.76 -24.03
C ARG A 4 -7.00 6.93 -23.33
N ASP A 5 -7.70 7.83 -22.66
CA ASP A 5 -7.03 8.98 -22.03
C ASP A 5 -7.32 9.03 -20.53
N LEU A 6 -6.40 8.45 -19.74
CA LEU A 6 -6.17 8.82 -18.35
C LEU A 6 -4.66 8.64 -18.11
N LEU A 7 -4.04 9.76 -17.73
CA LEU A 7 -2.65 9.96 -17.30
C LEU A 7 -1.55 10.05 -18.37
N VAL A 8 -1.34 11.27 -18.92
CA VAL A 8 -0.02 11.86 -19.25
C VAL A 8 -0.08 13.40 -19.29
N SER A 9 0.75 14.10 -18.49
CA SER A 9 1.68 15.20 -18.90
C SER A 9 2.47 15.66 -17.66
N VAL A 10 3.76 15.35 -17.47
CA VAL A 10 5.01 15.87 -18.11
C VAL A 10 5.40 17.29 -17.65
N ALA A 11 6.57 17.29 -17.00
CA ALA A 11 7.59 18.34 -16.83
C ALA A 11 7.33 19.76 -17.34
N GLY A 12 7.63 20.73 -16.45
CA GLY A 12 8.10 22.06 -16.84
C GLY A 12 7.55 23.21 -16.02
N LEU A 13 8.03 23.42 -14.78
CA LEU A 13 7.96 24.72 -14.10
C LEU A 13 9.26 25.01 -13.34
N SER A 14 9.86 26.17 -13.61
CA SER A 14 11.03 26.74 -12.95
C SER A 14 10.83 26.92 -11.43
N PRO A 15 11.92 26.92 -10.63
CA PRO A 15 11.83 26.97 -9.19
C PRO A 15 11.66 28.41 -8.70
N ALA A 16 10.48 28.76 -8.22
CA ALA A 16 10.33 29.86 -7.27
C ALA A 16 10.37 29.25 -5.86
N LEU A 17 11.55 29.34 -5.25
CA LEU A 17 11.83 28.94 -3.87
C LEU A 17 10.90 29.71 -2.91
N ALA A 18 9.97 29.01 -2.26
CA ALA A 18 9.44 29.43 -0.98
C ALA A 18 9.91 28.41 0.05
N ALA A 19 11.03 28.72 0.71
CA ALA A 19 11.54 27.96 1.83
C ALA A 19 10.57 28.06 3.01
N ALA A 20 9.59 27.16 3.07
CA ALA A 20 8.85 26.92 4.28
C ALA A 20 9.77 26.17 5.25
N ARG A 21 10.27 26.89 6.27
CA ARG A 21 10.94 26.27 7.43
C ARG A 21 10.01 25.19 7.98
N ALA A 22 10.45 23.94 7.93
CA ALA A 22 9.80 22.84 8.63
C ALA A 22 9.85 23.14 10.13
N ALA A 23 8.77 23.69 10.67
CA ALA A 23 8.53 23.63 12.10
C ALA A 23 8.41 22.15 12.46
N VAL A 24 9.12 21.72 13.51
CA VAL A 24 8.90 20.41 14.12
C VAL A 24 7.49 20.45 14.70
N ALA A 25 6.52 20.01 13.92
CA ALA A 25 5.14 19.86 14.36
C ALA A 25 5.10 18.79 15.45
N GLY A 26 4.35 19.04 16.52
CA GLY A 26 3.99 17.99 17.47
C GLY A 26 3.21 16.86 16.78
N PRO A 27 2.91 15.77 17.50
CA PRO A 27 2.15 14.64 16.95
C PRO A 27 0.87 15.11 16.26
N ARG A 28 0.63 14.67 15.02
CA ARG A 28 -0.61 15.01 14.31
C ARG A 28 -1.79 14.26 14.93
N GLU A 29 -2.91 14.94 15.15
CA GLU A 29 -4.13 14.29 15.66
C GLU A 29 -4.81 13.46 14.56
N THR A 30 -5.31 12.27 14.92
CA THR A 30 -6.17 11.49 14.03
C THR A 30 -7.49 12.21 13.80
N SER A 31 -7.72 12.71 12.59
CA SER A 31 -8.96 13.38 12.22
C SER A 31 -9.31 13.13 10.76
N ARG A 32 -10.58 13.37 10.39
CA ARG A 32 -11.01 13.27 8.98
C ARG A 32 -10.28 14.28 8.11
N ALA A 33 -10.14 14.00 6.82
CA ALA A 33 -9.61 14.99 5.88
C ALA A 33 -10.42 16.29 5.96
N SER A 34 -9.73 17.41 5.74
CA SER A 34 -10.21 18.77 5.96
C SER A 34 -11.64 19.02 5.46
N GLN A 35 -12.44 19.64 6.33
CA GLN A 35 -13.74 20.22 6.02
C GLN A 35 -13.58 21.39 5.03
N PRO A 36 -14.67 21.85 4.36
CA PRO A 36 -14.61 22.99 3.44
C PRO A 36 -13.82 24.16 4.02
N VAL A 37 -12.82 24.64 3.29
CA VAL A 37 -12.01 25.78 3.73
C VAL A 37 -12.83 27.06 3.51
N PRO A 38 -13.06 27.88 4.55
CA PRO A 38 -13.73 29.17 4.36
C PRO A 38 -12.86 30.09 3.48
N GLY A 39 -13.47 30.70 2.47
CA GLY A 39 -12.82 31.73 1.65
C GLY A 39 -12.78 31.43 0.15
N VAL A 40 -12.00 32.23 -0.58
CA VAL A 40 -11.78 32.06 -2.01
C VAL A 40 -10.57 31.14 -2.20
N LEU A 41 -10.78 30.02 -2.89
CA LEU A 41 -9.71 29.11 -3.30
C LEU A 41 -9.33 29.40 -4.75
N ASP A 42 -8.05 29.67 -5.01
CA ASP A 42 -7.53 29.73 -6.38
C ASP A 42 -7.34 28.30 -6.90
N ILE A 43 -8.22 27.90 -7.82
CA ILE A 43 -8.18 26.58 -8.47
C ILE A 43 -7.41 26.60 -9.80
N GLY A 44 -7.07 27.80 -10.31
CA GLY A 44 -6.41 27.99 -11.59
C GLY A 44 -7.02 27.18 -12.75
N GLY A 45 -6.16 26.65 -13.62
CA GLY A 45 -6.51 25.69 -14.67
C GLY A 45 -6.29 24.22 -14.27
N THR A 46 -6.11 23.96 -12.97
CA THR A 46 -5.75 22.63 -12.48
C THR A 46 -6.94 21.69 -12.55
N LYS A 47 -6.72 20.45 -12.97
CA LYS A 47 -7.73 19.39 -12.94
C LYS A 47 -8.21 19.19 -11.51
N GLN A 48 -9.51 19.36 -11.28
CA GLN A 48 -10.14 19.14 -9.99
C GLN A 48 -10.96 17.86 -9.98
N LEU A 49 -10.75 17.03 -8.96
CA LEU A 49 -11.52 15.83 -8.74
C LEU A 49 -12.63 16.09 -7.72
N PHE A 50 -13.86 15.71 -8.04
CA PHE A 50 -15.03 15.87 -7.16
C PHE A 50 -15.15 14.71 -6.14
N LEU A 51 -14.02 14.31 -5.56
CA LEU A 51 -13.93 13.18 -4.63
C LEU A 51 -13.96 13.60 -3.16
N ASP A 52 -13.74 14.88 -2.86
CA ASP A 52 -13.88 15.46 -1.53
C ASP A 52 -14.88 16.63 -1.52
N GLU A 53 -15.06 17.28 -0.37
CA GLU A 53 -15.99 18.39 -0.21
C GLU A 53 -15.30 19.75 -0.18
N GLN A 54 -13.97 19.80 -0.24
CA GLN A 54 -13.21 21.04 -0.02
C GLN A 54 -13.55 22.14 -1.03
N LEU A 55 -13.86 21.76 -2.27
CA LEU A 55 -14.19 22.70 -3.36
C LEU A 55 -15.70 22.91 -3.55
N LEU A 56 -16.53 22.28 -2.71
CA LEU A 56 -17.98 22.40 -2.81
C LEU A 56 -18.46 23.57 -1.95
N ALA A 57 -18.74 24.71 -2.59
CA ALA A 57 -19.31 25.88 -1.91
C ALA A 57 -20.73 25.64 -1.38
N GLY A 58 -21.49 24.71 -1.98
CA GLY A 58 -22.81 24.34 -1.51
C GLY A 58 -23.47 23.27 -2.38
N THR A 59 -24.40 22.53 -1.78
CA THR A 59 -25.22 21.52 -2.45
C THR A 59 -26.69 21.80 -2.13
N ARG A 60 -27.59 21.66 -3.12
CA ARG A 60 -29.03 21.80 -2.90
C ARG A 60 -29.79 20.78 -3.73
N ARG A 61 -30.54 19.90 -3.05
CA ARG A 61 -31.37 18.85 -3.68
C ARG A 61 -30.59 17.97 -4.67
N ILE A 62 -29.33 17.68 -4.36
CA ILE A 62 -28.47 16.77 -5.11
C ILE A 62 -27.85 15.77 -4.14
N SER A 63 -27.54 14.58 -4.63
CA SER A 63 -26.78 13.56 -3.90
C SER A 63 -25.54 13.21 -4.71
N ARG A 64 -24.38 13.17 -4.06
CA ARG A 64 -23.16 12.60 -4.65
C ARG A 64 -23.20 11.09 -4.47
N LEU A 65 -22.89 10.36 -5.53
CA LEU A 65 -22.85 8.91 -5.51
C LEU A 65 -21.53 8.47 -6.14
N THR A 66 -20.70 7.83 -5.33
CA THR A 66 -19.46 7.24 -5.81
C THR A 66 -19.80 5.93 -6.50
N GLY A 67 -19.50 5.86 -7.80
CA GLY A 67 -19.79 4.66 -8.60
C GLY A 67 -19.07 3.44 -8.04
N ARG A 68 -19.73 2.29 -8.07
CA ARG A 68 -19.12 1.01 -7.70
C ARG A 68 -18.49 0.36 -8.93
N PRO A 69 -17.22 -0.05 -8.89
CA PRO A 69 -16.64 -0.84 -9.96
C PRO A 69 -17.25 -2.25 -9.99
N ASP A 70 -17.61 -2.70 -11.19
CA ASP A 70 -17.98 -4.09 -11.42
C ASP A 70 -16.72 -4.97 -11.46
N LYS A 71 -16.78 -6.12 -10.79
CA LYS A 71 -15.75 -7.15 -10.92
C LYS A 71 -15.64 -7.57 -12.38
N TYR A 72 -14.41 -7.74 -12.86
CA TYR A 72 -14.18 -8.22 -14.20
C TYR A 72 -14.81 -9.60 -14.41
N ALA A 73 -15.68 -9.73 -15.41
CA ALA A 73 -16.49 -10.93 -15.62
C ALA A 73 -15.69 -12.21 -15.93
N ARG A 74 -14.39 -12.08 -16.30
CA ARG A 74 -13.49 -13.21 -16.56
C ARG A 74 -12.42 -13.37 -15.48
N ASN A 75 -12.70 -12.94 -14.25
CA ASN A 75 -11.85 -13.25 -13.11
C ASN A 75 -11.70 -14.78 -12.93
N PRO A 76 -10.55 -15.26 -12.40
CA PRO A 76 -9.37 -14.47 -12.00
C PRO A 76 -8.48 -14.06 -13.21
N ILE A 77 -7.79 -12.92 -13.10
CA ILE A 77 -6.87 -12.42 -14.14
C ILE A 77 -5.47 -13.07 -14.10
N LEU A 78 -5.12 -13.69 -12.97
CA LEU A 78 -3.89 -14.46 -12.79
C LEU A 78 -4.24 -15.75 -12.05
N VAL A 79 -3.73 -16.88 -12.54
CA VAL A 79 -3.93 -18.21 -11.96
C VAL A 79 -2.58 -18.83 -11.61
N ALA A 80 -2.54 -19.69 -10.60
CA ALA A 80 -1.39 -20.54 -10.32
C ALA A 80 -1.40 -21.71 -11.33
N ASP A 81 -0.58 -21.62 -12.38
CA ASP A 81 -0.55 -22.57 -13.50
C ASP A 81 0.87 -23.01 -13.87
N ARG A 82 1.85 -22.66 -13.02
CA ARG A 82 3.26 -23.06 -13.18
C ARG A 82 3.71 -24.02 -12.09
N PRO A 83 4.67 -24.92 -12.38
CA PRO A 83 5.14 -25.91 -11.40
C PRO A 83 5.74 -25.32 -10.11
N TRP A 84 6.26 -24.10 -10.16
CA TRP A 84 6.82 -23.40 -8.98
C TRP A 84 5.76 -22.62 -8.20
N GLU A 85 4.53 -22.53 -8.70
CA GLU A 85 3.39 -21.87 -8.03
C GLU A 85 2.47 -22.85 -7.32
N ILE A 86 2.71 -24.16 -7.46
CA ILE A 86 1.83 -25.22 -6.98
C ILE A 86 2.65 -26.17 -6.11
N GLU A 87 2.18 -26.42 -4.89
CA GLU A 87 2.71 -27.44 -3.99
C GLU A 87 1.63 -28.47 -3.66
N LYS A 88 1.92 -29.75 -3.91
CA LYS A 88 0.98 -30.83 -3.60
C LYS A 88 0.93 -31.06 -2.09
N GLY A 89 -0.24 -30.88 -1.48
CA GLY A 89 -0.50 -31.28 -0.09
C GLY A 89 -0.62 -30.13 0.92
N GLU A 90 -0.50 -28.87 0.50
CA GLU A 90 -0.89 -27.73 1.33
C GLU A 90 -2.39 -27.41 1.22
N ASN A 91 -2.97 -26.84 2.28
CA ASN A 91 -4.38 -26.46 2.33
C ASN A 91 -4.73 -25.20 1.50
N PHE A 92 -3.73 -24.50 0.95
CA PHE A 92 -3.90 -23.25 0.22
C PHE A 92 -3.05 -23.26 -1.06
N GLU A 93 -3.71 -23.39 -2.21
CA GLU A 93 -3.11 -23.19 -3.53
C GLU A 93 -3.52 -21.80 -4.05
N GLY A 94 -2.56 -20.99 -4.51
CA GLY A 94 -2.90 -19.70 -5.10
C GLY A 94 -1.74 -18.72 -5.27
N VAL A 95 -2.07 -17.58 -5.85
CA VAL A 95 -1.16 -16.42 -6.01
C VAL A 95 -1.58 -15.31 -5.06
N GLN A 96 -0.65 -14.84 -4.22
CA GLN A 96 -0.84 -13.65 -3.40
C GLN A 96 -0.44 -12.42 -4.21
N ILE A 97 -1.42 -11.54 -4.41
CA ILE A 97 -1.24 -10.18 -4.91
C ILE A 97 -1.70 -9.26 -3.77
N SER A 98 -0.74 -8.65 -3.07
CA SER A 98 -0.97 -7.75 -1.95
C SER A 98 -0.15 -6.47 -2.13
N GLY A 99 -0.32 -5.49 -1.24
CA GLY A 99 0.39 -4.21 -1.33
C GLY A 99 0.24 -3.48 -2.68
N GLN A 100 1.27 -2.74 -3.04
CA GLN A 100 1.46 -2.19 -4.39
C GLN A 100 2.27 -3.16 -5.27
N ALA A 101 1.68 -4.31 -5.59
CA ALA A 101 2.31 -5.36 -6.40
C ALA A 101 2.29 -5.10 -7.92
N VAL A 102 1.52 -4.12 -8.40
CA VAL A 102 1.33 -3.83 -9.82
C VAL A 102 1.63 -2.37 -10.12
N ILE A 103 2.43 -2.11 -11.15
CA ILE A 103 2.63 -0.76 -11.70
C ILE A 103 2.33 -0.76 -13.20
N TYR A 104 1.94 0.40 -13.72
CA TYR A 104 2.02 0.69 -15.15
C TYR A 104 3.30 1.47 -15.43
N ASP A 105 4.20 0.88 -16.19
CA ASP A 105 5.42 1.53 -16.65
C ASP A 105 5.11 2.32 -17.92
N ALA A 106 5.06 3.65 -17.79
CA ALA A 106 4.74 4.53 -18.92
C ALA A 106 5.86 4.57 -19.99
N GLU A 107 7.12 4.35 -19.60
CA GLU A 107 8.26 4.34 -20.52
C GLU A 107 8.21 3.08 -21.41
N GLU A 108 7.91 1.93 -20.80
CA GLU A 108 7.82 0.64 -21.51
C GLU A 108 6.42 0.34 -22.06
N ARG A 109 5.41 1.10 -21.63
CA ARG A 109 3.98 0.91 -21.95
C ARG A 109 3.48 -0.48 -21.59
N LEU A 110 3.85 -0.94 -20.40
CA LEU A 110 3.55 -2.27 -19.88
C LEU A 110 3.09 -2.19 -18.42
N PHE A 111 2.08 -2.98 -18.09
CA PHE A 111 1.81 -3.35 -16.71
C PHE A 111 2.83 -4.40 -16.27
N LYS A 112 3.37 -4.23 -15.07
CA LYS A 112 4.34 -5.13 -14.44
C LYS A 112 3.79 -5.54 -13.08
N MET A 113 3.94 -6.81 -12.73
CA MET A 113 3.45 -7.39 -11.49
C MET A 113 4.52 -8.21 -10.80
N TRP A 114 4.69 -7.99 -9.50
CA TRP A 114 5.54 -8.76 -8.61
C TRP A 114 4.64 -9.49 -7.60
N TYR A 115 4.52 -10.80 -7.72
CA TYR A 115 3.54 -11.59 -6.96
C TYR A 115 4.18 -12.77 -6.25
N ASN A 116 3.50 -13.25 -5.21
CA ASN A 116 4.00 -14.32 -4.34
C ASN A 116 3.08 -15.54 -4.42
N PRO A 117 3.39 -16.59 -5.19
CA PRO A 117 2.70 -17.86 -5.07
C PRO A 117 2.82 -18.46 -3.66
N TRP A 118 1.75 -19.14 -3.25
CA TRP A 118 1.72 -19.94 -2.02
C TRP A 118 2.22 -21.35 -2.32
N ALA A 119 3.54 -21.51 -2.44
CA ALA A 119 4.16 -22.79 -2.82
C ALA A 119 5.61 -22.96 -2.34
N ASN A 120 6.00 -24.24 -2.23
CA ASN A 120 7.33 -24.84 -2.15
C ASN A 120 8.16 -24.58 -0.88
N GLY A 121 7.55 -24.25 0.26
CA GLY A 121 8.23 -23.98 1.55
C GLY A 121 9.16 -22.75 1.57
N VAL A 122 9.76 -22.40 0.42
CA VAL A 122 10.54 -21.21 0.13
C VAL A 122 9.71 -20.40 -0.86
N ARG A 123 8.79 -19.57 -0.32
CA ARG A 123 7.82 -18.79 -1.09
C ARG A 123 8.53 -18.00 -2.21
N PRO A 124 8.38 -18.39 -3.50
CA PRO A 124 9.07 -17.71 -4.57
C PRO A 124 8.43 -16.33 -4.79
N TRP A 125 9.25 -15.37 -5.20
CA TRP A 125 8.80 -14.06 -5.67
C TRP A 125 8.89 -14.00 -7.18
N CYS A 126 7.74 -13.88 -7.83
CA CYS A 126 7.57 -14.08 -9.27
C CYS A 126 7.19 -12.78 -9.99
N TYR A 127 7.42 -12.75 -11.30
CA TYR A 127 7.18 -11.58 -12.14
C TYR A 127 6.22 -11.88 -13.29
N ALA A 128 5.30 -10.97 -13.58
CA ALA A 128 4.44 -11.06 -14.75
C ALA A 128 4.30 -9.70 -15.44
N VAL A 129 4.02 -9.71 -16.74
CA VAL A 129 3.79 -8.50 -17.53
C VAL A 129 2.47 -8.57 -18.28
N SER A 130 1.88 -7.41 -18.57
CA SER A 130 0.66 -7.32 -19.37
C SER A 130 0.64 -6.02 -20.19
N ARG A 131 0.00 -6.08 -21.36
CA ARG A 131 -0.25 -4.88 -22.19
C ARG A 131 -1.61 -4.23 -21.91
N ASP A 132 -2.52 -4.95 -21.25
CA ASP A 132 -3.91 -4.54 -21.04
C ASP A 132 -4.37 -4.60 -19.58
N GLY A 133 -3.56 -5.15 -18.68
CA GLY A 133 -3.87 -5.31 -17.25
C GLY A 133 -4.75 -6.52 -16.93
N TYR A 134 -5.22 -7.27 -17.95
CA TYR A 134 -6.11 -8.42 -17.79
C TYR A 134 -5.44 -9.73 -18.18
N ARG A 135 -4.61 -9.74 -19.20
CA ARG A 135 -3.90 -10.91 -19.71
C ARG A 135 -2.44 -10.83 -19.33
N TRP A 136 -1.99 -11.74 -18.49
CA TRP A 136 -0.65 -11.72 -17.91
C TRP A 136 0.24 -12.79 -18.53
N GLU A 137 1.42 -12.38 -18.95
CA GLU A 137 2.50 -13.24 -19.40
C GLU A 137 3.50 -13.44 -18.26
N LYS A 138 3.95 -14.68 -18.07
CA LYS A 138 4.95 -15.09 -17.08
C LYS A 138 6.26 -15.43 -17.81
N PRO A 139 7.13 -14.45 -18.12
CA PRO A 139 8.29 -14.67 -18.97
C PRO A 139 9.36 -15.53 -18.28
N ALA A 140 10.08 -16.35 -19.04
CA ALA A 140 11.28 -17.03 -18.53
C ALA A 140 12.38 -15.98 -18.30
N LEU A 141 12.71 -15.72 -17.04
CA LEU A 141 13.67 -14.68 -16.64
C LEU A 141 15.11 -15.17 -16.62
N GLY A 142 15.35 -16.47 -16.46
CA GLY A 142 16.70 -17.02 -16.37
C GLY A 142 17.40 -16.81 -15.01
N VAL A 143 16.74 -16.18 -14.04
CA VAL A 143 17.37 -15.67 -12.81
C VAL A 143 17.53 -16.75 -11.73
N TYR A 144 16.50 -17.55 -11.47
CA TYR A 144 16.48 -18.53 -10.38
C TYR A 144 16.48 -19.97 -10.91
N SER A 145 17.23 -20.87 -10.27
CA SER A 145 17.25 -22.30 -10.63
C SER A 145 16.19 -23.07 -9.83
N PHE A 146 15.08 -23.41 -10.47
CA PHE A 146 14.03 -24.24 -9.90
C PHE A 146 14.10 -25.65 -10.50
N ARG A 147 14.33 -26.66 -9.65
CA ARG A 147 14.45 -28.08 -10.05
C ARG A 147 15.43 -28.30 -11.22
N GLY A 148 16.56 -27.59 -11.21
CA GLY A 148 17.61 -27.69 -12.22
C GLY A 148 17.38 -26.89 -13.50
N SER A 149 16.27 -26.15 -13.62
CA SER A 149 15.98 -25.29 -14.77
C SER A 149 15.84 -23.83 -14.38
N ARG A 150 16.25 -22.93 -15.28
CA ARG A 150 16.08 -21.47 -15.18
C ARG A 150 14.92 -20.95 -16.04
N GLU A 151 14.17 -21.84 -16.69
CA GLU A 151 12.97 -21.55 -17.49
C GLU A 151 11.76 -21.26 -16.59
N ASN A 152 11.83 -20.17 -15.84
CA ASN A 152 10.80 -19.73 -14.90
C ASN A 152 10.83 -18.21 -14.73
N ASN A 153 9.78 -17.66 -14.10
CA ASN A 153 9.64 -16.24 -13.82
C ASN A 153 9.94 -15.87 -12.35
N ILE A 154 10.76 -16.67 -11.66
CA ILE A 154 11.15 -16.44 -10.27
C ILE A 154 12.35 -15.48 -10.25
N MET A 155 12.21 -14.37 -9.52
CA MET A 155 13.29 -13.39 -9.31
C MET A 155 14.13 -13.70 -8.07
N GLY A 156 13.52 -14.34 -7.08
CA GLY A 156 14.17 -14.72 -5.84
C GLY A 156 13.27 -15.58 -4.97
N ALA A 157 13.87 -16.31 -4.05
CA ALA A 157 13.16 -17.13 -3.06
C ALA A 157 13.99 -17.11 -1.77
N TRP A 158 13.83 -16.04 -0.99
CA TRP A 158 14.52 -15.85 0.29
C TRP A 158 13.68 -16.46 1.42
N SER A 159 14.36 -17.04 2.41
CA SER A 159 13.68 -17.69 3.54
C SER A 159 13.15 -16.70 4.56
N ASP A 160 13.78 -15.54 4.68
CA ASP A 160 13.57 -14.55 5.73
C ASP A 160 12.84 -13.30 5.24
N VAL A 161 12.93 -12.94 3.97
CA VAL A 161 12.27 -11.73 3.43
C VAL A 161 11.22 -12.04 2.37
N LYS A 162 10.12 -11.28 2.42
CA LYS A 162 8.99 -11.35 1.49
C LYS A 162 8.61 -9.94 1.07
N PHE A 163 8.57 -9.66 -0.23
CA PHE A 163 8.24 -8.34 -0.76
C PHE A 163 6.87 -8.35 -1.43
N PHE A 164 6.11 -7.27 -1.21
CA PHE A 164 4.74 -7.14 -1.73
C PHE A 164 4.39 -5.71 -2.17
N ASN A 165 5.36 -4.78 -2.11
CA ASN A 165 5.21 -3.45 -2.69
C ASN A 165 6.41 -3.17 -3.56
N VAL A 166 6.16 -2.64 -4.76
CA VAL A 166 7.20 -2.25 -5.70
C VAL A 166 6.93 -0.85 -6.25
N PHE A 167 7.98 -0.03 -6.26
CA PHE A 167 7.99 1.32 -6.77
C PHE A 167 9.08 1.45 -7.83
N LYS A 168 8.76 2.05 -8.97
CA LYS A 168 9.76 2.54 -9.92
C LYS A 168 10.03 3.99 -9.59
N ASP A 169 11.24 4.26 -9.14
CA ASP A 169 11.66 5.56 -8.63
C ASP A 169 12.54 6.30 -9.65
N PRO A 170 12.02 7.33 -10.33
CA PRO A 170 12.82 8.13 -11.23
C PRO A 170 13.66 9.21 -10.53
N HIS A 171 13.48 9.44 -9.22
CA HIS A 171 14.13 10.51 -8.46
C HIS A 171 15.48 10.09 -7.88
N ASP A 172 15.61 8.85 -7.40
CA ASP A 172 16.88 8.33 -6.89
C ASP A 172 17.94 8.29 -8.01
N GLN A 173 19.07 8.95 -7.76
CA GLN A 173 20.13 9.11 -8.76
C GLN A 173 20.97 7.85 -8.92
N ASP A 174 20.93 6.94 -7.95
CA ASP A 174 21.63 5.65 -8.06
C ASP A 174 20.84 4.72 -9.02
N PRO A 175 21.40 4.38 -10.19
CA PRO A 175 20.72 3.51 -11.14
C PRO A 175 20.47 2.10 -10.57
N ALA A 176 21.23 1.64 -9.58
CA ALA A 176 20.99 0.36 -8.90
C ALA A 176 19.72 0.38 -8.02
N ARG A 177 19.17 1.56 -7.73
CA ARG A 177 18.00 1.80 -6.87
C ARG A 177 16.79 2.33 -7.64
N ARG A 178 16.79 2.14 -8.97
CA ARG A 178 15.70 2.54 -9.89
C ARG A 178 14.36 1.90 -9.53
N TYR A 179 14.39 0.67 -9.04
CA TYR A 179 13.25 -0.01 -8.44
C TYR A 179 13.52 -0.24 -6.96
N LYS A 180 12.46 -0.06 -6.17
CA LYS A 180 12.46 -0.21 -4.73
C LYS A 180 11.36 -1.17 -4.33
N ALA A 181 11.66 -2.10 -3.45
CA ALA A 181 10.68 -3.01 -2.90
C ALA A 181 10.63 -2.89 -1.39
N MET A 182 9.44 -3.06 -0.84
CA MET A 182 9.19 -3.10 0.60
C MET A 182 8.31 -4.29 0.94
N GLY A 183 8.61 -4.92 2.07
CA GLY A 183 7.83 -6.01 2.60
C GLY A 183 8.26 -6.35 4.02
N GLU A 184 8.25 -7.64 4.34
CA GLU A 184 8.52 -8.13 5.69
C GLU A 184 9.76 -9.01 5.74
N SER A 185 10.49 -8.87 6.84
CA SER A 185 11.50 -9.81 7.31
C SER A 185 10.92 -10.62 8.47
N GLU A 186 10.99 -11.93 8.40
CA GLU A 186 10.64 -12.89 9.45
C GLU A 186 11.92 -13.53 10.00
N GLY A 187 12.33 -13.11 11.19
CA GLY A 187 13.45 -13.68 11.93
C GLY A 187 12.99 -14.55 13.10
N LYS A 188 13.95 -14.99 13.93
CA LYS A 188 13.68 -15.81 15.12
C LYS A 188 13.09 -15.03 16.29
N SER A 189 13.09 -13.70 16.23
CA SER A 189 12.59 -12.80 17.27
C SER A 189 12.08 -11.48 16.68
N PRO A 190 11.34 -10.66 17.46
CA PRO A 190 10.96 -9.31 17.03
C PRO A 190 12.14 -8.41 16.66
N GLN A 191 13.33 -8.62 17.25
CA GLN A 191 14.54 -7.85 16.93
C GLN A 191 15.14 -8.20 15.56
N THR A 192 14.79 -9.37 15.04
CA THR A 192 15.22 -9.90 13.73
C THR A 192 14.07 -9.95 12.73
N SER A 193 12.89 -9.43 13.09
CA SER A 193 11.72 -9.35 12.23
C SER A 193 11.31 -7.89 12.04
N GLY A 194 10.64 -7.55 10.95
CA GLY A 194 10.17 -6.18 10.72
C GLY A 194 9.98 -5.84 9.25
N THR A 195 10.08 -4.57 8.92
CA THR A 195 10.04 -4.09 7.54
C THR A 195 11.36 -4.37 6.85
N ALA A 196 11.31 -5.01 5.68
CA ALA A 196 12.45 -5.23 4.80
C ALA A 196 12.36 -4.36 3.55
N VAL A 197 13.51 -3.96 3.01
CA VAL A 197 13.61 -3.31 1.70
C VAL A 197 14.61 -3.99 0.78
N ALA A 198 14.39 -3.87 -0.53
CA ALA A 198 15.32 -4.32 -1.57
C ALA A 198 15.37 -3.30 -2.71
N PHE A 199 16.47 -3.33 -3.46
CA PHE A 199 16.72 -2.43 -4.58
C PHE A 199 17.01 -3.23 -5.85
N SER A 200 16.63 -2.68 -6.99
CA SER A 200 16.91 -3.30 -8.28
C SER A 200 17.09 -2.24 -9.37
N PRO A 201 18.03 -2.41 -10.32
CA PRO A 201 18.17 -1.53 -11.47
C PRO A 201 17.05 -1.71 -12.51
N ASP A 202 16.46 -2.91 -12.61
CA ASP A 202 15.57 -3.30 -13.71
C ASP A 202 14.22 -3.88 -13.24
N GLY A 203 14.05 -4.05 -11.93
CA GLY A 203 12.86 -4.66 -11.34
C GLY A 203 12.86 -6.18 -11.44
N ILE A 204 13.95 -6.81 -11.87
CA ILE A 204 14.11 -8.26 -12.03
C ILE A 204 15.24 -8.77 -11.14
N HIS A 205 16.38 -8.09 -11.13
CA HIS A 205 17.55 -8.44 -10.34
C HIS A 205 17.54 -7.66 -9.02
N TRP A 206 17.05 -8.28 -7.95
CA TRP A 206 16.84 -7.63 -6.66
C TRP A 206 17.94 -7.95 -5.66
N THR A 207 18.38 -6.92 -4.93
CA THR A 207 19.32 -7.03 -3.81
C THR A 207 18.63 -6.57 -2.52
N PRO A 208 18.31 -7.49 -1.59
CA PRO A 208 17.87 -7.11 -0.24
C PRO A 208 18.90 -6.24 0.46
N HIS A 209 18.45 -5.23 1.18
CA HIS A 209 19.35 -4.38 1.96
C HIS A 209 20.03 -5.18 3.07
N PRO A 210 21.36 -5.04 3.28
CA PRO A 210 22.10 -5.86 4.24
C PRO A 210 21.66 -5.63 5.70
N ASP A 211 21.15 -4.43 6.01
CA ASP A 211 20.68 -4.08 7.36
C ASP A 211 19.20 -4.39 7.60
N ASN A 212 18.57 -5.24 6.78
CA ASN A 212 17.19 -5.67 7.02
C ASN A 212 17.07 -6.43 8.37
N PRO A 213 15.96 -6.25 9.12
CA PRO A 213 14.87 -5.32 8.86
C PRO A 213 15.25 -3.87 9.16
N VAL A 214 14.87 -2.95 8.25
CA VAL A 214 15.12 -1.51 8.39
C VAL A 214 14.25 -0.83 9.45
N VAL A 215 13.11 -1.44 9.78
CA VAL A 215 12.27 -1.08 10.95
C VAL A 215 11.93 -2.37 11.66
N ARG A 216 12.33 -2.53 12.91
CA ARG A 216 12.09 -3.77 13.68
C ARG A 216 10.65 -3.86 14.17
N LYS A 217 10.11 -5.09 14.28
CA LYS A 217 8.79 -5.32 14.87
C LYS A 217 8.74 -4.76 16.29
N GLY A 218 7.68 -4.03 16.60
CA GLY A 218 7.52 -3.33 17.87
C GLY A 218 6.46 -2.23 17.76
N ARG A 219 6.71 -1.08 18.40
CA ARG A 219 5.81 0.09 18.35
C ARG A 219 5.50 0.54 16.93
N ASP A 220 6.54 0.69 16.12
CA ASP A 220 6.43 1.39 14.83
C ASP A 220 5.88 0.52 13.71
N VAL A 221 6.08 -0.80 13.78
CA VAL A 221 5.52 -1.75 12.82
C VAL A 221 5.23 -3.10 13.48
N ALA A 222 4.09 -3.69 13.16
CA ALA A 222 3.74 -5.08 13.44
C ALA A 222 3.87 -5.94 12.17
N ASP A 223 3.19 -5.53 11.10
CA ASP A 223 3.14 -6.19 9.79
C ASP A 223 2.59 -5.23 8.70
N CYS A 224 2.39 -5.75 7.48
CA CYS A 224 1.71 -5.10 6.36
C CYS A 224 2.18 -3.66 6.01
N PRO A 225 3.49 -3.37 5.86
CA PRO A 225 3.94 -2.10 5.31
C PRO A 225 3.41 -1.91 3.88
N THR A 226 2.49 -0.97 3.67
CA THR A 226 2.14 -0.48 2.33
C THR A 226 2.73 0.90 2.15
N PHE A 227 3.01 1.34 0.93
CA PHE A 227 3.57 2.68 0.75
C PHE A 227 2.86 3.50 -0.33
N LEU A 228 3.10 4.80 -0.28
CA LEU A 228 2.82 5.72 -1.39
C LEU A 228 3.99 5.76 -2.38
N GLY A 229 5.22 5.65 -1.87
CA GLY A 229 6.46 5.80 -2.63
C GLY A 229 7.05 7.19 -2.36
N TRP A 230 7.68 7.78 -3.37
CA TRP A 230 8.18 9.16 -3.28
C TRP A 230 7.03 10.16 -3.38
N ASP A 231 6.88 11.00 -2.36
CA ASP A 231 5.98 12.14 -2.36
C ASP A 231 6.74 13.43 -2.69
N GLY A 232 6.59 13.89 -3.94
CA GLY A 232 7.21 15.11 -4.42
C GLY A 232 6.72 16.39 -3.75
N ARG A 233 5.58 16.38 -3.06
CA ARG A 233 5.02 17.56 -2.39
C ARG A 233 5.76 17.89 -1.09
N ILE A 234 6.20 16.86 -0.38
CA ILE A 234 6.95 16.99 0.87
C ILE A 234 8.43 16.61 0.74
N GLY A 235 8.83 16.07 -0.41
CA GLY A 235 10.20 15.66 -0.71
C GLY A 235 10.67 14.49 0.17
N LYS A 236 9.79 13.50 0.41
CA LYS A 236 10.06 12.33 1.25
C LYS A 236 9.46 11.08 0.64
N TYR A 237 10.02 9.92 0.97
CA TYR A 237 9.30 8.67 0.84
C TYR A 237 8.25 8.55 1.95
N VAL A 238 7.08 8.04 1.63
CA VAL A 238 5.96 7.87 2.57
C VAL A 238 5.48 6.43 2.55
N TYR A 239 5.31 5.85 3.74
CA TYR A 239 4.63 4.57 3.89
C TYR A 239 3.63 4.55 5.05
N TYR A 240 2.73 3.58 4.95
CA TYR A 240 1.58 3.34 5.80
C TYR A 240 1.71 1.93 6.43
N PRO A 241 2.50 1.79 7.51
CA PRO A 241 2.63 0.53 8.24
C PRO A 241 1.37 0.21 9.06
N ARG A 242 1.21 -1.05 9.46
CA ARG A 242 0.39 -1.35 10.64
C ARG A 242 1.25 -1.19 11.89
N PRO A 243 0.94 -0.25 12.80
CA PRO A 243 1.72 -0.07 14.02
C PRO A 243 1.48 -1.21 15.02
N GLY A 244 2.41 -1.39 15.96
CA GLY A 244 2.22 -2.34 17.06
C GLY A 244 1.36 -1.81 18.20
N HIS A 245 0.96 -2.72 19.08
CA HIS A 245 0.02 -2.46 20.18
C HIS A 245 0.35 -1.26 21.07
N SER A 246 1.64 -0.95 21.30
CA SER A 246 2.00 0.18 22.17
C SER A 246 1.67 1.55 21.56
N LEU A 247 1.49 1.64 20.24
CA LEU A 247 1.03 2.85 19.55
C LEU A 247 -0.47 2.82 19.26
N ALA A 248 -1.07 1.63 19.23
CA ALA A 248 -2.50 1.42 19.09
C ALA A 248 -3.05 0.62 20.29
N PRO A 249 -3.08 1.19 21.51
CA PRO A 249 -3.72 0.58 22.67
C PRO A 249 -5.24 0.69 22.54
N GLU A 250 -5.81 0.05 21.50
CA GLU A 250 -7.18 -0.46 21.44
C GLU A 250 -8.30 0.54 21.87
N ILE A 251 -8.21 1.77 21.34
CA ILE A 251 -9.26 2.82 21.18
C ILE A 251 -10.37 2.77 22.25
N ASP A 252 -10.26 3.65 23.25
CA ASP A 252 -11.18 3.80 24.40
C ASP A 252 -11.25 2.60 25.37
N GLY A 253 -10.20 1.78 25.45
CA GLY A 253 -10.07 0.71 26.45
C GLY A 253 -10.74 -0.61 26.06
N LYS A 254 -11.23 -0.74 24.82
CA LYS A 254 -11.84 -1.97 24.31
C LYS A 254 -10.78 -2.94 23.81
N GLY A 255 -10.37 -3.84 24.68
CA GLY A 255 -9.43 -4.93 24.34
C GLY A 255 -8.50 -5.35 25.47
N LEU A 256 -8.57 -4.70 26.62
CA LEU A 256 -7.85 -5.11 27.84
C LEU A 256 -8.81 -5.42 29.00
N GLU A 257 -10.05 -5.79 28.68
CA GLU A 257 -11.12 -5.88 29.68
C GLU A 257 -11.07 -7.16 30.52
N THR A 258 -10.47 -8.26 30.04
CA THR A 258 -10.45 -9.52 30.81
C THR A 258 -9.07 -10.17 30.97
N PRO A 259 -8.85 -10.97 32.05
CA PRO A 259 -7.68 -11.83 32.18
C PRO A 259 -7.49 -12.84 31.03
N HIS A 260 -8.58 -13.21 30.34
CA HIS A 260 -8.55 -14.09 29.17
C HIS A 260 -7.97 -13.37 27.93
N ASP A 261 -8.25 -12.07 27.77
CA ASP A 261 -7.67 -11.23 26.70
C ASP A 261 -6.15 -11.06 26.88
N ARG A 262 -5.68 -11.01 28.13
CA ARG A 262 -4.25 -11.03 28.45
C ARG A 262 -3.55 -12.36 28.14
N MET A 263 -4.31 -13.46 28.06
CA MET A 263 -3.79 -14.80 27.72
C MET A 263 -3.71 -15.04 26.20
N ASN A 264 -4.41 -14.25 25.38
CA ASN A 264 -4.27 -14.27 23.92
C ASN A 264 -4.07 -12.83 23.41
N PRO A 265 -2.81 -12.33 23.36
CA PRO A 265 -2.52 -10.97 22.91
C PRO A 265 -2.93 -10.67 21.45
N ASN A 266 -3.35 -11.67 20.67
CA ASN A 266 -3.91 -11.49 19.33
C ASN A 266 -5.44 -11.36 19.32
N ALA A 267 -6.14 -11.58 20.45
CA ALA A 267 -7.61 -11.59 20.51
C ALA A 267 -8.24 -10.20 20.48
N THR A 268 -7.48 -9.16 20.82
CA THR A 268 -8.01 -7.80 21.05
C THR A 268 -7.36 -6.72 20.18
N HIS A 269 -6.42 -7.11 19.31
CA HIS A 269 -5.78 -6.16 18.41
C HIS A 269 -6.76 -5.63 17.35
N LEU A 270 -7.17 -4.37 17.51
CA LEU A 270 -7.81 -3.62 16.44
C LEU A 270 -6.74 -3.11 15.47
N ARG A 271 -6.77 -3.59 14.23
CA ARG A 271 -5.83 -3.14 13.20
C ARG A 271 -6.11 -1.68 12.86
N SER A 272 -5.03 -0.91 12.81
CA SER A 272 -4.98 0.51 12.45
C SER A 272 -3.91 0.71 11.36
N ILE A 273 -3.88 1.90 10.76
CA ILE A 273 -2.88 2.30 9.78
C ILE A 273 -2.06 3.44 10.37
N GLY A 274 -0.75 3.33 10.29
CA GLY A 274 0.20 4.35 10.69
C GLY A 274 0.68 5.18 9.51
N TYR A 275 1.54 6.14 9.81
CA TYR A 275 2.21 7.01 8.85
C TYR A 275 3.67 7.15 9.26
N SER A 276 4.58 7.01 8.31
CA SER A 276 6.00 7.29 8.53
C SER A 276 6.68 7.70 7.23
N THR A 277 7.75 8.48 7.37
CA THR A 277 8.46 9.09 6.25
C THR A 277 9.94 8.76 6.28
N SER A 278 10.60 8.86 5.13
CA SER A 278 12.04 8.65 4.99
C SER A 278 12.63 9.57 3.93
N ASP A 279 13.88 9.97 4.13
CA ASP A 279 14.68 10.68 3.13
C ASP A 279 15.35 9.75 2.12
N ASP A 280 15.62 8.49 2.51
CA ASP A 280 16.53 7.58 1.79
C ASP A 280 15.93 6.17 1.56
N PHE A 281 14.67 5.97 1.92
CA PHE A 281 13.93 4.70 1.86
C PHE A 281 14.44 3.60 2.83
N VAL A 282 15.45 3.90 3.65
CA VAL A 282 16.08 2.97 4.59
C VAL A 282 15.85 3.40 6.03
N ARG A 283 16.01 4.69 6.33
CA ARG A 283 15.83 5.27 7.67
C ARG A 283 14.46 5.93 7.75
N TRP A 284 13.59 5.35 8.54
CA TRP A 284 12.20 5.78 8.69
C TRP A 284 11.99 6.56 9.98
N SER A 285 11.14 7.59 9.93
CA SER A 285 10.69 8.31 11.11
C SER A 285 9.89 7.36 12.04
N PRO A 286 9.82 7.65 13.35
CA PRO A 286 8.87 6.96 14.22
C PRO A 286 7.47 6.98 13.62
N THR A 287 6.73 5.88 13.76
CA THR A 287 5.38 5.79 13.22
C THR A 287 4.44 6.66 14.04
N GLU A 288 3.60 7.41 13.33
CA GLU A 288 2.44 8.13 13.87
C GLU A 288 1.18 7.31 13.57
N LEU A 289 0.24 7.23 14.52
CA LEU A 289 -1.07 6.63 14.28
C LEU A 289 -1.85 7.55 13.33
N MET A 290 -2.35 7.01 12.21
CA MET A 290 -2.98 7.81 11.16
C MET A 290 -4.48 7.50 11.03
N LEU A 291 -4.85 6.23 10.91
CA LEU A 291 -6.23 5.79 10.80
C LEU A 291 -6.50 4.64 11.75
N ALA A 292 -7.62 4.71 12.45
CA ALA A 292 -8.05 3.67 13.38
C ALA A 292 -9.57 3.52 13.29
N PRO A 293 -10.13 2.32 13.56
CA PRO A 293 -11.58 2.13 13.62
C PRO A 293 -12.23 3.12 14.59
N ASP A 294 -13.34 3.72 14.19
CA ASP A 294 -14.08 4.70 14.98
C ASP A 294 -15.42 4.13 15.48
N PRO A 295 -16.11 4.75 16.46
CA PRO A 295 -17.37 4.23 17.01
C PRO A 295 -18.53 4.05 16.01
N SER A 296 -18.44 4.61 14.81
CA SER A 296 -19.41 4.41 13.73
C SER A 296 -19.09 3.21 12.83
N ASP A 297 -17.91 2.60 12.97
CA ASP A 297 -17.59 1.34 12.33
C ASP A 297 -18.26 0.16 13.05
N ARG A 298 -18.39 -0.97 12.34
CA ARG A 298 -18.83 -2.22 12.98
C ARG A 298 -17.84 -2.60 14.08
N VAL A 299 -18.35 -3.18 15.16
CA VAL A 299 -17.52 -3.61 16.31
C VAL A 299 -16.42 -4.62 15.91
N ASP A 300 -16.64 -5.36 14.83
CA ASP A 300 -15.72 -6.38 14.33
C ASP A 300 -14.83 -5.87 13.17
N ALA A 301 -14.95 -4.59 12.79
CA ALA A 301 -14.20 -3.98 11.70
C ALA A 301 -12.77 -3.66 12.11
N GLN A 302 -11.83 -3.97 11.21
CA GLN A 302 -10.42 -3.71 11.40
C GLN A 302 -9.83 -3.12 10.12
N TYR A 303 -9.01 -2.07 10.25
CA TYR A 303 -8.35 -1.45 9.10
C TYR A 303 -7.15 -2.31 8.71
N TYR A 304 -7.37 -3.23 7.78
CA TYR A 304 -6.41 -4.26 7.47
C TYR A 304 -5.27 -3.68 6.65
N GLN A 305 -5.55 -3.10 5.49
CA GLN A 305 -4.50 -2.59 4.62
C GLN A 305 -4.99 -1.34 3.91
N MET A 306 -4.06 -0.49 3.49
CA MET A 306 -4.33 0.64 2.63
C MET A 306 -3.51 0.54 1.34
N THR A 307 -4.04 1.05 0.24
CA THR A 307 -3.22 1.44 -0.91
C THR A 307 -3.45 2.93 -1.15
N ALA A 308 -2.43 3.62 -1.67
CA ALA A 308 -2.52 5.05 -1.94
C ALA A 308 -1.76 5.41 -3.23
N ALA A 309 -2.22 6.45 -3.89
CA ALA A 309 -1.59 7.09 -5.04
C ALA A 309 -1.90 8.59 -5.04
N GLN A 310 -1.16 9.35 -5.83
CA GLN A 310 -1.43 10.78 -6.04
C GLN A 310 -2.10 10.99 -7.41
N GLU A 311 -3.13 11.83 -7.45
CA GLU A 311 -3.77 12.29 -8.68
C GLU A 311 -4.12 13.77 -8.54
N GLY A 312 -3.50 14.62 -9.37
CA GLY A 312 -3.69 16.07 -9.27
C GLY A 312 -3.21 16.61 -7.93
N ASP A 313 -4.12 17.22 -7.18
CA ASP A 313 -3.92 17.77 -5.84
C ASP A 313 -4.40 16.83 -4.71
N LEU A 314 -4.97 15.68 -5.05
CA LEU A 314 -5.42 14.68 -4.08
C LEU A 314 -4.44 13.52 -3.93
N TYR A 315 -4.47 12.94 -2.74
CA TYR A 315 -4.12 11.55 -2.51
C TYR A 315 -5.41 10.73 -2.56
N ILE A 316 -5.39 9.63 -3.29
CA ILE A 316 -6.50 8.70 -3.44
C ILE A 316 -6.02 7.34 -2.96
N GLY A 317 -6.85 6.64 -2.20
CA GLY A 317 -6.51 5.32 -1.71
C GLY A 317 -7.67 4.37 -1.64
N PHE A 318 -7.36 3.12 -1.31
CA PHE A 318 -8.36 2.10 -1.01
C PHE A 318 -8.08 1.54 0.37
N MET A 319 -9.05 1.66 1.27
CA MET A 319 -9.02 0.98 2.57
C MET A 319 -9.57 -0.43 2.39
N HIS A 320 -8.79 -1.43 2.78
CA HIS A 320 -9.24 -2.81 2.92
C HIS A 320 -9.69 -2.99 4.37
N MET A 321 -11.00 -3.02 4.58
CA MET A 321 -11.62 -3.23 5.88
C MET A 321 -11.92 -4.71 6.06
N TYR A 322 -11.40 -5.31 7.13
CA TYR A 322 -11.65 -6.71 7.46
C TYR A 322 -12.72 -6.81 8.55
N HIS A 323 -13.78 -7.56 8.30
CA HIS A 323 -14.83 -7.87 9.26
C HIS A 323 -14.53 -9.20 9.92
N SER A 324 -14.02 -9.16 11.14
CA SER A 324 -13.45 -10.33 11.81
C SER A 324 -14.47 -11.40 12.21
N HIS A 325 -15.75 -11.03 12.39
CA HIS A 325 -16.83 -11.98 12.67
C HIS A 325 -17.15 -12.83 11.43
N ASP A 326 -17.40 -12.16 10.30
CA ASP A 326 -17.83 -12.80 9.05
C ASP A 326 -16.65 -13.30 8.21
N LYS A 327 -15.41 -12.89 8.56
CA LYS A 327 -14.18 -13.14 7.80
C LYS A 327 -14.26 -12.62 6.36
N THR A 328 -14.85 -11.45 6.18
CA THR A 328 -15.02 -10.80 4.87
C THR A 328 -14.16 -9.55 4.76
N PHE A 329 -13.92 -9.13 3.53
CA PHE A 329 -13.26 -7.86 3.24
C PHE A 329 -14.21 -6.95 2.48
N GLU A 330 -14.20 -5.67 2.84
CA GLU A 330 -14.80 -4.61 2.07
C GLU A 330 -13.74 -3.60 1.68
N ILE A 331 -13.86 -3.05 0.46
CA ILE A 331 -12.97 -1.99 0.01
C ILE A 331 -13.74 -0.68 0.00
N TYR A 332 -13.11 0.36 0.54
CA TYR A 332 -13.65 1.72 0.59
C TYR A 332 -12.68 2.69 -0.10
N LEU A 333 -13.23 3.68 -0.81
CA LEU A 333 -12.44 4.77 -1.39
C LEU A 333 -12.00 5.73 -0.28
N LEU A 334 -10.72 6.08 -0.28
CA LEU A 334 -10.11 7.08 0.59
C LEU A 334 -9.69 8.30 -0.22
N THR A 335 -9.84 9.48 0.38
CA THR A 335 -9.33 10.75 -0.17
C THR A 335 -8.59 11.55 0.90
N SER A 336 -7.54 12.23 0.50
CA SER A 336 -6.78 13.15 1.35
C SER A 336 -6.16 14.27 0.52
N ARG A 337 -5.89 15.41 1.16
CA ARG A 337 -5.20 16.56 0.56
C ARG A 337 -3.74 16.67 1.00
N ASP A 338 -3.37 15.99 2.10
CA ASP A 338 -2.04 16.09 2.74
C ASP A 338 -1.35 14.74 2.96
N GLY A 339 -2.00 13.63 2.62
CA GLY A 339 -1.47 12.29 2.72
C GLY A 339 -1.50 11.70 4.13
N PHE A 340 -1.99 12.45 5.13
CA PHE A 340 -2.09 12.05 6.53
C PHE A 340 -3.53 12.03 7.04
N HIS A 341 -4.31 13.09 6.81
CA HIS A 341 -5.72 13.13 7.19
C HIS A 341 -6.55 12.59 6.03
N TRP A 342 -7.22 11.45 6.24
CA TRP A 342 -8.00 10.78 5.20
C TRP A 342 -9.49 10.79 5.52
N SER A 343 -10.30 10.91 4.48
CA SER A 343 -11.74 10.74 4.52
C SER A 343 -12.11 9.42 3.85
N LEU A 344 -12.79 8.57 4.61
CA LEU A 344 -13.40 7.34 4.12
C LEU A 344 -14.75 7.68 3.51
N ASP A 345 -14.90 7.47 2.21
CA ASP A 345 -16.20 7.62 1.58
C ASP A 345 -17.09 6.43 2.00
N ARG A 346 -18.03 6.70 2.91
CA ARG A 346 -19.06 5.78 3.38
C ARG A 346 -20.42 6.15 2.75
N PRO A 347 -20.64 5.97 1.42
CA PRO A 347 -22.03 5.83 0.97
C PRO A 347 -22.63 4.63 1.72
N GLY A 348 -23.96 4.45 1.79
CA GLY A 348 -24.62 3.42 2.61
C GLY A 348 -24.29 1.94 2.28
N SER A 349 -23.13 1.66 1.69
CA SER A 349 -22.57 0.41 1.18
C SER A 349 -21.11 0.63 0.74
N SER A 350 -20.26 -0.41 0.83
CA SER A 350 -18.85 -0.38 0.39
C SER A 350 -18.63 -0.11 -1.11
N PHE A 351 -17.41 0.35 -1.46
CA PHE A 351 -16.99 0.65 -2.84
C PHE A 351 -16.83 -0.63 -3.67
N LEU A 352 -16.25 -1.68 -3.10
CA LEU A 352 -16.21 -3.03 -3.67
C LEU A 352 -16.55 -4.07 -2.58
N GLN A 353 -17.44 -5.01 -2.91
CA GLN A 353 -17.76 -6.23 -2.13
C GLN A 353 -17.12 -7.44 -2.77
#